data_AF-A0A0M3I3H3-F1
#
_entry.id   AF-A0A0M3I3H3-F1
#
_cell.length_a   1.000
_cell.length_b   1.000
_cell.length_c   1.000
_cell.angle_alpha   90.00
_cell.angle_beta   90.00
_cell.angle_gamma   90.00
#
_symmetry.space_group_name_H-M   'P 1'
#
loop_
_entity.id
_entity.type
_entity.pdbx_description
1 polymer ?
#
loop_
_entity_poly.entity_id
_entity_poly.type
_entity_poly.pdbx_seq_one_letter_code
_entity_poly.pdbx_strand_id
1 'polypeptide(L)'
;MSDIDECADEPCTDDELCFNKLGSFDCIANPCPTGYHLDITQCIANCANCSLAPIHIHMLSVPSDVKPGTSLLRLTAYDAQSRVLHRTRFHLKSSSKFSRRAPFALKNEAGRAVLQNVKGLLPNSNHRLTIRSISKSPFTNMKYHSDFIVFISVSDHPF
;
A
#
# COMPACT_ATOMS: atom_id res chain seq x y z
N MET A 1 23.66 -11.78 -4.16
CA MET A 1 22.91 -12.09 -5.39
C MET A 1 21.72 -11.14 -5.41
N SER A 2 21.51 -10.39 -6.49
CA SER A 2 20.36 -9.47 -6.60
C SER A 2 19.16 -10.24 -7.12
N ASP A 3 17.97 -9.86 -6.67
CA ASP A 3 16.71 -10.31 -7.23
C ASP A 3 16.57 -9.86 -8.69
N ILE A 4 15.96 -10.70 -9.53
CA ILE A 4 15.62 -10.36 -10.91
C ILE A 4 14.25 -9.68 -10.87
N ASP A 5 14.00 -8.72 -11.75
CA ASP A 5 12.67 -8.12 -11.88
C ASP A 5 11.91 -8.80 -13.01
N GLU A 6 11.18 -9.88 -12.71
CA GLU A 6 10.42 -10.59 -13.74
C GLU A 6 9.24 -9.75 -14.28
N CYS A 7 8.82 -8.71 -13.57
CA CYS A 7 7.78 -7.80 -14.04
C CYS A 7 8.24 -6.86 -15.15
N ALA A 8 9.55 -6.76 -15.41
CA ALA A 8 10.08 -5.95 -16.50
C ALA A 8 9.67 -6.46 -17.89
N ASP A 9 9.36 -7.75 -18.01
CA ASP A 9 8.94 -8.40 -19.25
C ASP A 9 7.40 -8.53 -19.37
N GLU A 10 6.64 -7.85 -18.48
CA GLU A 10 5.17 -7.85 -18.45
C GLU A 10 4.54 -9.26 -18.56
N PRO A 11 4.87 -10.21 -17.65
CA PRO A 11 4.48 -11.61 -17.79
C PRO A 11 3.01 -11.91 -17.45
N CYS A 12 2.29 -10.93 -16.88
CA CYS A 12 0.91 -11.07 -16.44
C CYS A 12 -0.08 -10.63 -17.52
N THR A 13 -1.34 -11.01 -17.38
CA THR A 13 -2.41 -10.55 -18.29
C THR A 13 -2.76 -9.08 -18.04
N ASP A 14 -3.37 -8.41 -19.03
CA ASP A 14 -3.71 -6.97 -18.97
C ASP A 14 -4.56 -6.56 -17.75
N ASP A 15 -5.34 -7.48 -17.19
CA ASP A 15 -6.22 -7.25 -16.02
C ASP A 15 -5.56 -7.61 -14.67
N GLU A 16 -4.31 -8.05 -14.69
CA GLU A 16 -3.55 -8.48 -13.52
C GLU A 16 -2.42 -7.50 -13.19
N LEU A 17 -2.15 -7.38 -11.89
CA LEU A 17 -1.03 -6.59 -11.42
C LEU A 17 0.19 -7.49 -11.19
N CYS A 18 1.28 -7.28 -11.93
CA CYS A 18 2.54 -7.99 -11.70
C CYS A 18 3.21 -7.51 -10.41
N PHE A 19 3.47 -8.45 -9.50
CA PHE A 19 4.20 -8.22 -8.26
C PHE A 19 5.52 -8.96 -8.29
N ASN A 20 6.61 -8.20 -8.47
CA ASN A 20 7.97 -8.71 -8.36
C ASN A 20 8.33 -9.01 -6.89
N LYS A 21 8.55 -10.28 -6.55
CA LYS A 21 8.88 -10.79 -5.21
C LYS A 21 10.33 -11.25 -5.15
N LEU A 22 10.91 -11.23 -3.95
CA LEU A 22 12.26 -11.75 -3.76
C LEU A 22 12.32 -13.26 -4.08
N GLY A 23 12.90 -13.58 -5.23
CA GLY A 23 13.07 -14.93 -5.79
C GLY A 23 11.90 -15.46 -6.62
N SER A 24 10.88 -14.64 -6.95
CA SER A 24 9.73 -15.06 -7.77
C SER A 24 8.87 -13.86 -8.19
N PHE A 25 7.83 -14.07 -8.99
CA PHE A 25 6.79 -13.06 -9.21
C PHE A 25 5.40 -13.64 -9.00
N ASP A 26 4.39 -12.77 -8.97
CA ASP A 26 2.99 -13.16 -8.84
C ASP A 26 2.09 -12.21 -9.60
N CYS A 27 1.04 -12.75 -10.22
CA CYS A 27 0.04 -11.97 -10.95
C CYS A 27 -1.20 -11.83 -10.07
N ILE A 28 -1.40 -10.63 -9.52
CA ILE A 28 -2.51 -10.37 -8.61
C ILE A 28 -3.77 -10.06 -9.44
N ALA A 29 -4.67 -11.04 -9.52
CA ALA A 29 -6.00 -10.86 -10.09
C ALA A 29 -6.90 -10.03 -9.15
N ASN A 30 -7.70 -9.13 -9.74
CA ASN A 30 -8.69 -8.30 -9.03
C ASN A 30 -8.12 -7.55 -7.81
N PRO A 31 -7.03 -6.77 -7.95
CA PRO A 31 -6.42 -6.06 -6.82
C PRO A 31 -7.32 -4.92 -6.28
N CYS A 32 -8.27 -4.46 -7.09
CA CYS A 32 -9.16 -3.35 -6.78
C CYS A 32 -10.44 -3.80 -6.03
N PRO A 33 -11.00 -2.95 -5.16
CA PRO A 33 -12.29 -3.21 -4.53
C PRO A 33 -13.45 -3.09 -5.52
N THR A 34 -14.62 -3.61 -5.16
CA THR A 34 -15.84 -3.49 -5.97
C THR A 34 -16.15 -2.04 -6.31
N GLY A 35 -16.51 -1.78 -7.57
CA GLY A 35 -16.79 -0.43 -8.08
C GLY A 35 -15.56 0.32 -8.60
N TYR A 36 -14.40 -0.35 -8.64
CA TYR A 36 -13.18 0.17 -9.24
C TYR A 36 -12.62 -0.83 -10.26
N HIS A 37 -11.84 -0.34 -11.22
CA HIS A 37 -11.03 -1.12 -12.16
C HIS A 37 -9.55 -0.77 -11.98
N LEU A 38 -8.67 -1.70 -12.37
CA LEU A 38 -7.24 -1.50 -12.34
C LEU A 38 -6.81 -0.60 -13.52
N ASP A 39 -5.94 0.35 -13.24
CA ASP A 39 -5.22 1.19 -14.20
C ASP A 39 -3.77 1.27 -13.75
N ILE A 40 -2.92 0.41 -14.34
CA ILE A 40 -1.49 0.25 -14.02
C ILE A 40 -1.25 -0.08 -12.53
N THR A 41 -1.15 0.93 -11.66
CA THR A 41 -0.93 0.78 -10.20
C THR A 41 -1.98 1.55 -9.38
N GLN A 42 -3.09 1.91 -10.01
CA GLN A 42 -4.18 2.64 -9.39
C GLN A 42 -5.49 1.91 -9.62
N CYS A 43 -6.39 2.01 -8.65
CA CYS A 43 -7.78 1.66 -8.86
C CYS A 43 -8.57 2.92 -9.16
N ILE A 44 -9.15 2.98 -10.35
CA ILE A 44 -9.99 4.09 -10.81
C ILE A 44 -11.46 3.71 -10.64
N ALA A 45 -12.27 4.65 -10.17
CA ALA A 45 -13.68 4.39 -9.91
C ALA A 45 -14.43 4.15 -11.24
N ASN A 46 -15.35 3.18 -11.26
CA ASN A 46 -16.13 2.82 -12.44
C ASN A 46 -17.27 3.82 -12.76
N CYS A 47 -17.18 5.04 -12.22
CA CYS A 47 -18.21 6.07 -12.33
C CYS A 47 -17.60 7.40 -12.78
N ALA A 48 -18.23 8.04 -13.76
CA ALA A 48 -17.73 9.30 -14.33
C ALA A 48 -17.99 10.53 -13.42
N ASN A 49 -19.10 10.55 -12.67
CA ASN A 49 -19.57 11.71 -11.89
C ASN A 49 -19.66 11.45 -10.38
N CYS A 50 -18.78 10.59 -9.85
CA CYS A 50 -18.75 10.26 -8.43
C CYS A 50 -17.57 10.95 -7.74
N SER A 51 -17.74 11.30 -6.46
CA SER A 51 -16.66 11.88 -5.65
C SER A 51 -15.68 10.82 -5.10
N LEU A 52 -15.49 9.71 -5.83
CA LEU A 52 -14.58 8.64 -5.46
C LEU A 52 -13.18 8.95 -5.99
N ALA A 53 -12.22 9.07 -5.08
CA ALA A 53 -10.82 9.29 -5.44
C ALA A 53 -10.15 7.98 -5.90
N PRO A 54 -9.13 8.05 -6.78
CA PRO A 54 -8.27 6.93 -7.11
C PRO A 54 -7.60 6.32 -5.87
N ILE A 55 -7.44 5.01 -5.87
CA ILE A 55 -6.75 4.27 -4.80
C ILE A 55 -5.39 3.83 -5.34
N HIS A 56 -4.31 4.21 -4.67
CA HIS A 56 -2.96 3.84 -5.12
C HIS A 56 -2.56 2.48 -4.56
N ILE A 57 -1.90 1.66 -5.38
CA ILE A 57 -1.36 0.36 -4.99
C ILE A 57 0.15 0.47 -4.80
N HIS A 58 0.64 -0.04 -3.68
CA HIS A 58 2.06 -0.23 -3.42
C HIS A 58 2.36 -1.71 -3.22
N MET A 59 3.51 -2.15 -3.73
CA MET A 59 3.98 -3.52 -3.66
C MET A 59 5.36 -3.52 -3.01
N LEU A 60 5.53 -4.31 -1.95
CA LEU A 60 6.76 -4.38 -1.16
C LEU A 60 7.22 -5.81 -0.97
N SER A 61 8.41 -6.10 -1.43
CA SER A 61 9.08 -7.39 -1.22
C SER A 61 10.12 -7.23 -0.13
N VAL A 62 9.94 -7.94 0.97
CA VAL A 62 10.74 -7.78 2.19
C VAL A 62 11.36 -9.12 2.60
N PRO A 63 12.63 -9.13 3.06
CA PRO A 63 13.24 -10.31 3.67
C PRO A 63 12.51 -10.75 4.96
N SER A 64 12.61 -12.03 5.33
CA SER A 64 12.01 -12.54 6.57
C SER A 64 12.74 -12.10 7.85
N ASP A 65 14.03 -11.76 7.74
CA ASP A 65 14.91 -11.39 8.85
C ASP A 65 14.87 -9.90 9.21
N VAL A 66 13.97 -9.12 8.59
CA VAL A 66 13.77 -7.72 8.94
C VAL A 66 13.42 -7.57 10.42
N LYS A 67 14.27 -6.82 11.14
CA LYS A 67 14.11 -6.58 12.57
C LYS A 67 12.80 -5.84 12.86
N PRO A 68 12.13 -6.09 13.99
CA PRO A 68 11.01 -5.26 14.44
C PRO A 68 11.40 -3.78 14.49
N GLY A 69 10.50 -2.90 14.02
CA GLY A 69 10.72 -1.45 13.96
C GLY A 69 11.34 -0.96 12.65
N THR A 70 11.60 -1.86 11.68
CA THR A 70 12.11 -1.48 10.36
C THR A 70 11.05 -0.66 9.61
N SER A 71 11.49 0.47 9.04
CA SER A 71 10.64 1.31 8.19
C SER A 71 10.54 0.70 6.80
N LEU A 72 9.34 0.28 6.40
CA LEU A 72 9.09 -0.44 5.15
C LEU A 72 8.61 0.49 4.03
N LEU A 73 7.63 1.34 4.32
CA LEU A 73 7.04 2.25 3.32
C LEU A 73 6.82 3.64 3.93
N ARG A 74 7.10 4.69 3.17
CA ARG A 74 6.79 6.07 3.56
C ARG A 74 5.65 6.61 2.71
N LEU A 75 4.57 6.98 3.37
CA LEU A 75 3.40 7.60 2.77
C LEU A 75 3.42 9.10 3.07
N THR A 76 3.16 9.90 2.04
CA THR A 76 3.03 11.36 2.16
C THR A 76 1.79 11.81 1.40
N ALA A 77 0.98 12.67 2.01
CA ALA A 77 -0.14 13.27 1.33
C ALA A 77 0.27 14.62 0.75
N TYR A 78 -0.06 14.84 -0.52
CA TYR A 78 0.21 16.06 -1.24
C TYR A 78 -1.10 16.74 -1.66
N ASP A 79 -1.07 18.07 -1.79
CA ASP A 79 -2.13 18.83 -2.45
C ASP A 79 -1.93 18.85 -3.98
N ALA A 80 -2.84 19.52 -4.70
CA ALA A 80 -2.77 19.65 -6.15
C ALA A 80 -1.54 20.46 -6.66
N GLN A 81 -0.82 21.13 -5.76
CA GLN A 81 0.43 21.84 -6.06
C GLN A 81 1.66 21.05 -5.57
N SER A 82 1.52 19.75 -5.27
CA SER A 82 2.58 18.89 -4.75
C SER A 82 3.16 19.33 -3.41
N ARG A 83 2.43 20.12 -2.62
CA ARG A 83 2.85 20.53 -1.27
C ARG A 83 2.34 19.53 -0.24
N VAL A 84 3.17 19.26 0.76
CA VAL A 84 2.82 18.30 1.82
C VAL A 84 1.65 18.82 2.66
N LEU A 85 0.63 17.99 2.81
CA LEU A 85 -0.51 18.26 3.68
C LEU A 85 -0.15 17.90 5.13
N HIS A 86 0.39 18.86 5.89
CA HIS A 86 0.86 18.64 7.26
C HIS A 86 -0.23 18.22 8.27
N ARG A 87 -1.51 18.51 7.97
CA ARG A 87 -2.67 18.14 8.80
C ARG A 87 -3.31 16.82 8.35
N THR A 88 -2.50 15.90 7.84
CA THR A 88 -2.94 14.57 7.41
C THR A 88 -2.58 13.49 8.42
N ARG A 89 -3.53 12.58 8.66
CA ARG A 89 -3.34 11.38 9.46
C ARG A 89 -3.68 10.14 8.65
N PHE A 90 -2.91 9.08 8.83
CA PHE A 90 -3.04 7.80 8.15
C PHE A 90 -3.44 6.71 9.15
N HIS A 91 -4.38 5.87 8.75
CA HIS A 91 -4.88 4.78 9.58
C HIS A 91 -5.00 3.50 8.75
N LEU A 92 -4.64 2.36 9.35
CA LEU A 92 -4.95 1.06 8.77
C LEU A 92 -6.47 0.84 8.88
N LYS A 93 -7.13 0.59 7.75
CA LYS A 93 -8.50 0.11 7.77
C LYS A 93 -8.50 -1.34 8.25
N SER A 94 -9.26 -1.62 9.30
CA SER A 94 -9.48 -2.99 9.78
C SER A 94 -10.40 -3.72 8.79
N SER A 95 -9.86 -4.26 7.69
CA SER A 95 -10.63 -4.98 6.69
C SER A 95 -11.05 -6.40 7.13
N SER A 96 -10.47 -6.93 8.21
CA SER A 96 -10.85 -8.23 8.80
C SER A 96 -10.38 -8.35 10.26
N LYS A 97 -10.98 -9.25 11.06
CA LYS A 97 -10.44 -9.67 12.37
C LYS A 97 -8.99 -10.18 12.25
N PHE A 98 -8.59 -10.65 11.06
CA PHE A 98 -7.22 -11.08 10.73
C PHE A 98 -6.25 -9.89 10.58
N SER A 99 -6.69 -8.78 9.96
CA SER A 99 -5.88 -7.56 9.80
C SER A 99 -5.51 -6.88 11.12
N ARG A 100 -6.32 -7.06 12.19
CA ARG A 100 -5.99 -6.55 13.53
C ARG A 100 -4.79 -7.26 14.17
N ARG A 101 -4.36 -8.40 13.62
CA ARG A 101 -3.18 -9.15 14.05
C ARG A 101 -2.00 -9.03 13.09
N ALA A 102 -2.15 -8.29 11.99
CA ALA A 102 -1.07 -8.09 11.04
C ALA A 102 0.12 -7.41 11.77
N PRO A 103 1.36 -7.86 11.56
CA PRO A 103 2.52 -7.39 12.32
C PRO A 103 3.01 -6.01 11.85
N PHE A 104 2.11 -5.11 11.48
CA PHE A 104 2.43 -3.80 10.92
C PHE A 104 1.70 -2.67 11.67
N ALA A 105 2.38 -1.53 11.79
CA ALA A 105 1.81 -0.31 12.35
C ALA A 105 2.22 0.91 11.53
N LEU A 106 1.41 1.97 11.62
CA LEU A 106 1.71 3.26 11.02
C LEU A 106 2.18 4.24 12.08
N LYS A 107 3.40 4.77 11.91
CA LYS A 107 3.91 5.90 12.68
C LYS A 107 3.62 7.19 11.92
N ASN A 108 2.73 8.01 12.46
CA ASN A 108 2.32 9.27 11.84
C ASN A 108 3.16 10.45 12.34
N GLU A 109 3.64 11.29 11.44
CA GLU A 109 4.48 12.46 11.76
C GLU A 109 4.24 13.59 10.75
N ALA A 110 3.69 14.72 11.21
CA ALA A 110 3.54 15.98 10.45
C ALA A 110 3.04 15.86 8.98
N GLY A 111 2.00 15.05 8.74
CA GLY A 111 1.42 14.82 7.40
C GLY A 111 2.04 13.67 6.61
N ARG A 112 2.98 12.96 7.22
CA ARG A 112 3.63 11.75 6.70
C ARG A 112 3.26 10.56 7.58
N ALA A 113 3.33 9.36 7.02
CA ALA A 113 3.27 8.14 7.78
C ALA A 113 4.35 7.17 7.32
N VAL A 114 4.92 6.44 8.27
CA VAL A 114 5.84 5.33 8.01
C VAL A 114 5.14 4.04 8.41
N LEU A 115 5.00 3.13 7.46
CA LEU A 115 4.61 1.76 7.71
C LEU A 115 5.84 0.99 8.20
N GLN A 116 5.73 0.38 9.36
CA GLN A 116 6.80 -0.40 9.99
C GLN A 116 6.27 -1.74 10.46
N ASN A 117 7.14 -2.76 10.49
CA ASN A 117 6.82 -4.00 11.17
C ASN A 117 6.96 -3.81 12.70
N VAL A 118 6.04 -4.36 13.48
CA VAL A 118 6.08 -4.32 14.96
C VAL A 118 6.57 -5.62 15.58
N LYS A 119 6.61 -6.70 14.79
CA LYS A 119 7.08 -8.03 15.17
C LYS A 119 7.89 -8.61 14.02
N GLY A 120 8.56 -9.74 14.26
CA GLY A 120 9.14 -10.56 13.20
C GLY A 120 8.07 -10.94 12.18
N LEU A 121 8.44 -10.95 10.91
CA LEU A 121 7.55 -11.31 9.82
C LEU A 121 7.61 -12.82 9.59
N LEU A 122 6.47 -13.43 9.29
CA LEU A 122 6.43 -14.86 8.98
C LEU A 122 7.06 -15.07 7.59
N PRO A 123 8.06 -15.95 7.43
CA PRO A 123 8.61 -16.28 6.12
C PRO A 123 7.54 -16.82 5.17
N ASN A 124 7.71 -16.57 3.87
CA ASN A 124 6.77 -16.98 2.82
C ASN A 124 5.31 -16.58 3.11
N SER A 125 5.11 -15.34 3.56
CA SER A 125 3.77 -14.82 3.86
C SER A 125 3.43 -13.58 3.04
N ASN A 126 2.17 -13.48 2.63
CA ASN A 126 1.65 -12.35 1.86
C ASN A 126 0.61 -11.58 2.69
N HIS A 127 0.69 -10.26 2.68
CA HIS A 127 -0.20 -9.38 3.42
C HIS A 127 -0.80 -8.32 2.49
N ARG A 128 -2.10 -8.05 2.67
CA ARG A 128 -2.81 -6.97 1.99
C ARG A 128 -3.32 -5.99 3.03
N LEU A 129 -2.76 -4.79 3.05
CA LEU A 129 -3.16 -3.71 3.93
C LEU A 129 -3.98 -2.68 3.14
N THR A 130 -4.98 -2.09 3.78
CA THR A 130 -5.67 -0.92 3.26
C THR A 130 -5.45 0.24 4.21
N ILE A 131 -4.93 1.34 3.71
CA ILE A 131 -4.58 2.52 4.50
C ILE A 131 -5.46 3.67 4.05
N ARG A 132 -6.02 4.43 4.99
CA ARG A 132 -6.79 5.65 4.73
C ARG A 132 -6.03 6.86 5.26
N SER A 133 -5.78 7.84 4.40
CA SER A 133 -5.37 9.18 4.81
C SER A 133 -6.61 10.05 5.08
N ILE A 134 -6.46 10.98 6.02
CA ILE A 134 -7.48 11.96 6.40
C ILE A 134 -6.78 13.31 6.55
N SER A 135 -7.00 14.20 5.60
CA SER A 135 -6.43 15.56 5.57
C SER A 135 -7.50 16.57 5.98
N LYS A 136 -7.22 17.39 6.99
CA LYS A 136 -8.12 18.49 7.38
C LYS A 136 -7.77 19.76 6.60
N SER A 137 -8.76 20.36 5.94
CA SER A 137 -8.60 21.67 5.30
C SER A 137 -8.15 22.72 6.33
N PRO A 138 -7.22 23.62 5.98
CA PRO A 138 -6.85 24.72 6.86
C PRO A 138 -7.88 25.86 6.84
N PHE A 139 -8.66 25.99 5.76
CA PHE A 139 -9.60 27.10 5.55
C PHE A 139 -11.05 26.73 5.85
N THR A 140 -11.39 25.45 5.77
CA THR A 140 -12.76 24.94 5.94
C THR A 140 -12.79 23.79 6.93
N ASN A 141 -13.96 23.45 7.47
CA ASN A 141 -14.14 22.23 8.27
C ASN A 141 -14.21 20.95 7.42
N MET A 142 -13.90 21.04 6.13
CA MET A 142 -13.91 19.89 5.21
C MET A 142 -12.73 18.96 5.48
N LYS A 143 -12.98 17.66 5.33
CA LYS A 143 -11.97 16.62 5.41
C LYS A 143 -11.86 15.94 4.05
N TYR A 144 -10.62 15.74 3.61
CA TYR A 144 -10.31 14.97 2.42
C TYR A 144 -9.77 13.61 2.82
N HIS A 145 -10.13 12.60 2.04
CA HIS A 145 -9.76 11.22 2.29
C HIS A 145 -9.14 10.61 1.03
N SER A 146 -8.07 9.85 1.20
CA SER A 146 -7.50 9.02 0.13
C SER A 146 -7.23 7.63 0.69
N ASP A 147 -7.40 6.62 -0.15
CA ASP A 147 -7.15 5.24 0.23
C ASP A 147 -5.94 4.69 -0.55
N PHE A 148 -5.22 3.78 0.09
CA PHE A 148 -4.05 3.09 -0.46
C PHE A 148 -4.20 1.60 -0.18
N ILE A 149 -3.78 0.77 -1.12
CA ILE A 149 -3.65 -0.67 -0.93
C ILE A 149 -2.15 -0.98 -0.94
N VAL A 150 -1.69 -1.76 0.04
CA VAL A 150 -0.30 -2.16 0.15
C VAL A 150 -0.23 -3.67 0.19
N PHE A 151 0.36 -4.26 -0.84
CA PHE A 151 0.73 -5.67 -0.87
C PHE A 151 2.15 -5.82 -0.34
N ILE A 152 2.35 -6.74 0.59
CA ILE A 152 3.66 -7.04 1.18
C ILE A 152 3.89 -8.53 1.04
N SER A 153 4.98 -8.92 0.40
CA SER A 153 5.45 -10.30 0.33
C SER A 153 6.71 -10.46 1.16
N VAL A 154 6.71 -11.45 2.05
CA VAL A 154 7.84 -11.78 2.92
C VAL A 154 8.54 -13.00 2.33
N SER A 155 9.79 -12.83 1.90
CA SER A 155 10.60 -13.92 1.33
C SER A 155 10.89 -15.00 2.37
N ASP A 156 11.12 -16.24 1.94
CA ASP A 156 11.62 -17.30 2.83
C ASP A 156 13.12 -17.14 3.13
N HIS A 157 13.86 -16.48 2.23
CA HIS A 157 15.31 -16.33 2.34
C HIS A 157 15.70 -15.10 3.19
N PRO A 158 16.51 -15.27 4.25
CA PRO A 158 17.19 -14.15 4.90
C PRO A 158 18.30 -13.64 3.96
N PHE A 159 18.50 -12.32 3.89
CA PHE A 159 19.52 -11.70 3.02
C PHE A 159 20.70 -11.15 3.82
#